data_AF-A0A1I4RUH8-F1
#
_entry.id   AF-A0A1I4RUH8-F1
#
_cell.length_a   1.000
_cell.length_b   1.000
_cell.length_c   1.000
_cell.angle_alpha   90.00
_cell.angle_beta   90.00
_cell.angle_gamma   90.00
#
_symmetry.space_group_name_H-M   'P 1'
#
loop_
_entity.id
_entity.type
_entity.pdbx_description
1 polymer ?
#
loop_
_entity_poly.entity_id
_entity_poly.type
_entity_poly.pdbx_seq_one_letter_code
_entity_poly.pdbx_strand_id
1 'polypeptide(L)'
;MMRSTISRVLAGALLLGGVAGQAAAQLENLPGAVDALRGRHWHGGECCGWTWDWVQQSGPTFSGSFSNPNGEKLQEANIVISINGDNVRITRGNGACVYTGKIHVGGASGTYTCGGRPAGPWAATIYQTAPTR
;
A
#
# COMPACT_ATOMS: atom_id res chain seq x y z
N MET A 1 -9.99 4.42 -71.80
CA MET A 1 -9.95 2.93 -71.74
C MET A 1 -8.49 2.50 -71.58
N MET A 2 -8.23 1.52 -70.69
CA MET A 2 -6.99 0.73 -70.45
C MET A 2 -5.63 1.46 -70.38
N ARG A 3 -4.98 1.62 -69.20
CA ARG A 3 -4.16 0.64 -68.43
C ARG A 3 -3.11 -0.12 -69.25
N SER A 4 -1.82 0.15 -69.03
CA SER A 4 -0.75 -0.87 -68.93
C SER A 4 0.60 -0.23 -68.49
N THR A 5 1.61 -0.82 -67.82
CA THR A 5 1.81 -1.85 -66.77
C THR A 5 3.32 -1.84 -66.45
N ILE A 6 3.69 -1.60 -65.19
CA ILE A 6 4.78 -2.20 -64.36
C ILE A 6 6.26 -2.24 -64.84
N SER A 7 7.15 -1.72 -63.97
CA SER A 7 8.40 -2.39 -63.51
C SER A 7 8.86 -1.73 -62.19
N ARG A 8 8.46 -2.27 -61.02
CA ARG A 8 9.29 -3.07 -60.09
C ARG A 8 10.73 -2.56 -59.89
N VAL A 9 10.95 -1.85 -58.78
CA VAL A 9 12.19 -1.97 -57.99
C VAL A 9 11.77 -2.37 -56.58
N LEU A 10 12.36 -3.47 -56.11
CA LEU A 10 12.16 -4.09 -54.81
C LEU A 10 13.11 -3.46 -53.77
N ALA A 11 12.70 -3.59 -52.50
CA ALA A 11 13.51 -3.72 -51.28
C ALA A 11 13.58 -2.50 -50.33
N GLY A 12 13.10 -2.72 -49.10
CA GLY A 12 13.42 -1.92 -47.92
C GLY A 12 12.28 -1.80 -46.92
N ALA A 13 12.12 -2.78 -46.03
CA ALA A 13 11.10 -2.85 -44.99
C ALA A 13 11.41 -1.95 -43.77
N LEU A 14 10.39 -1.35 -43.13
CA LEU A 14 9.89 -1.75 -41.80
C LEU A 14 8.72 -0.86 -41.35
N LEU A 15 7.83 -1.47 -40.58
CA LEU A 15 6.54 -1.00 -40.11
C LEU A 15 6.60 -0.46 -38.66
N LEU A 16 5.70 0.49 -38.36
CA LEU A 16 4.99 0.73 -37.09
C LEU A 16 5.60 1.59 -35.95
N GLY A 17 4.72 2.45 -35.41
CA GLY A 17 4.77 3.07 -34.06
C GLY A 17 4.36 4.54 -34.11
N GLY A 18 3.19 5.02 -33.70
CA GLY A 18 2.22 4.52 -32.72
C GLY A 18 2.29 5.36 -31.44
N VAL A 19 1.23 6.14 -31.19
CA VAL A 19 0.77 6.71 -29.90
C VAL A 19 1.72 7.63 -29.08
N ALA A 20 1.73 8.92 -29.42
CA ALA A 20 1.94 9.99 -28.44
C ALA A 20 0.57 10.47 -27.92
N GLY A 21 0.06 9.88 -26.83
CA GLY A 21 -1.25 10.24 -26.30
C GLY A 21 -1.73 9.48 -25.06
N GLN A 22 -0.85 8.81 -24.33
CA GLN A 22 -1.19 8.02 -23.13
C GLN A 22 -0.28 8.42 -21.97
N ALA A 23 -0.49 9.61 -21.40
CA ALA A 23 0.18 9.99 -20.15
C ALA A 23 -0.64 10.94 -19.25
N ALA A 24 -1.92 11.19 -19.56
CA ALA A 24 -2.72 12.19 -18.84
C ALA A 24 -4.03 11.66 -18.21
N ALA A 25 -4.25 10.34 -18.15
CA ALA A 25 -5.54 9.77 -17.74
C ALA A 25 -5.45 8.67 -16.67
N GLN A 26 -4.54 8.79 -15.69
CA GLN A 26 -4.44 7.78 -14.61
C GLN A 26 -4.55 8.31 -13.18
N LEU A 27 -4.94 9.57 -12.98
CA LEU A 27 -5.08 10.14 -11.64
C LEU A 27 -6.52 10.11 -11.07
N GLU A 28 -7.51 9.68 -11.84
CA GLU A 28 -8.93 9.81 -11.44
C GLU A 28 -9.56 8.52 -10.89
N ASN A 29 -8.81 7.43 -10.72
CA ASN A 29 -9.32 6.20 -10.10
C ASN A 29 -9.02 6.16 -8.60
N LEU A 30 -9.68 7.07 -7.88
CA LEU A 30 -9.45 7.41 -6.46
C LEU A 30 -9.68 6.28 -5.42
N PRO A 31 -10.42 5.17 -5.67
CA PRO A 31 -10.47 4.04 -4.73
C PRO A 31 -9.29 3.07 -4.87
N GLY A 32 -8.90 2.74 -6.11
CA GLY A 32 -7.86 1.74 -6.37
C GLY A 32 -6.45 2.19 -5.96
N ALA A 33 -6.15 3.49 -6.07
CA ALA A 33 -4.90 4.05 -5.61
C ALA A 33 -4.74 3.98 -4.07
N VAL A 34 -5.84 4.20 -3.33
CA VAL A 34 -5.83 4.13 -1.86
C VAL A 34 -5.68 2.68 -1.38
N ASP A 35 -6.36 1.73 -2.01
CA ASP A 35 -6.18 0.31 -1.69
C ASP A 35 -4.78 -0.21 -2.05
N ALA A 36 -4.19 0.28 -3.14
CA ALA A 36 -2.79 0.01 -3.47
C ALA A 36 -1.83 0.58 -2.41
N LEU A 37 -2.11 1.75 -1.84
CA LEU A 37 -1.29 2.29 -0.75
C LEU A 37 -1.49 1.51 0.56
N ARG A 38 -2.72 1.05 0.85
CA ARG A 38 -3.02 0.27 2.05
C ARG A 38 -2.34 -1.10 2.01
N GLY A 39 -2.29 -1.78 0.87
CA GLY A 39 -1.81 -3.16 0.82
C GLY A 39 -2.65 -4.12 1.68
N ARG A 40 -2.17 -5.36 1.83
CA ARG A 40 -2.87 -6.45 2.55
C ARG A 40 -2.14 -6.96 3.78
N HIS A 41 -0.87 -6.59 3.94
CA HIS A 41 -0.06 -6.98 5.07
C HIS A 41 0.80 -5.81 5.53
N TRP A 42 0.83 -5.58 6.84
CA TRP A 42 1.65 -4.54 7.46
C TRP A 42 2.57 -5.18 8.48
N HIS A 43 3.85 -4.91 8.37
CA HIS A 43 4.84 -5.26 9.39
C HIS A 43 5.42 -3.97 9.93
N GLY A 44 5.43 -3.80 11.24
CA GLY A 44 5.91 -2.56 11.83
C GLY A 44 6.38 -2.67 13.25
N GLY A 45 6.81 -1.53 13.77
CA GLY A 45 7.34 -1.41 15.12
C GLY A 45 6.92 -0.12 15.79
N GLU A 46 6.86 -0.20 17.11
CA GLU A 46 6.65 0.91 18.03
C GLU A 46 7.95 1.18 18.80
N CYS A 47 7.96 2.20 19.66
CA CYS A 47 9.13 2.48 20.49
C CYS A 47 9.52 1.29 21.37
N CYS A 48 10.79 1.30 21.81
CA CYS A 48 11.32 0.37 22.80
C CYS A 48 11.32 -1.10 22.35
N GLY A 49 11.38 -1.39 21.04
CA GLY A 49 11.56 -2.75 20.50
C GLY A 49 10.27 -3.57 20.34
N TRP A 50 9.10 -2.94 20.45
CA TRP A 50 7.83 -3.58 20.12
C TRP A 50 7.69 -3.76 18.61
N THR A 51 7.22 -4.92 18.18
CA THR A 51 6.99 -5.24 16.77
C THR A 51 5.62 -5.86 16.57
N TRP A 52 5.13 -5.82 15.34
CA TRP A 52 3.81 -6.35 15.02
C TRP A 52 3.68 -6.71 13.54
N ASP A 53 2.74 -7.63 13.28
CA ASP A 53 2.43 -8.18 11.97
C ASP A 53 0.92 -8.27 11.83
N TRP A 54 0.35 -7.57 10.85
CA TRP A 54 -1.10 -7.48 10.63
C TRP A 54 -1.48 -7.86 9.20
N VAL A 55 -2.59 -8.60 9.08
CA VAL A 55 -3.12 -9.09 7.82
C VAL A 55 -4.55 -8.55 7.62
N GLN A 56 -4.83 -8.03 6.43
CA GLN A 56 -6.16 -7.54 6.07
C GLN A 56 -7.16 -8.69 6.07
N GLN A 57 -8.26 -8.49 6.78
CA GLN A 57 -9.37 -9.45 6.82
C GLN A 57 -10.45 -9.05 5.81
N SER A 58 -10.89 -7.80 5.86
CA SER A 58 -11.89 -7.25 4.95
C SER A 58 -11.87 -5.72 4.97
N GLY A 59 -11.95 -5.08 3.81
CA GLY A 59 -12.01 -3.62 3.71
C GLY A 59 -10.91 -2.92 4.53
N PRO A 60 -11.25 -2.04 5.49
CA PRO A 60 -10.26 -1.37 6.34
C PRO A 60 -9.81 -2.21 7.55
N THR A 61 -10.34 -3.41 7.74
CA THR A 61 -10.16 -4.23 8.94
C THR A 61 -9.03 -5.24 8.80
N PHE A 62 -8.19 -5.31 9.83
CA PHE A 62 -7.02 -6.15 9.96
C PHE A 62 -7.08 -6.91 11.29
N SER A 63 -6.37 -8.03 11.34
CA SER A 63 -6.05 -8.74 12.56
C SER A 63 -4.56 -9.05 12.56
N GLY A 64 -3.99 -9.32 13.72
CA GLY A 64 -2.57 -9.60 13.79
C GLY A 64 -2.01 -9.75 15.19
N SER A 65 -0.69 -9.86 15.24
CA SER A 65 0.04 -10.08 16.48
C SER A 65 0.91 -8.88 16.84
N PHE A 66 1.06 -8.66 18.15
CA PHE A 66 1.98 -7.70 18.74
C PHE A 66 2.95 -8.46 19.62
N SER A 67 4.25 -8.21 19.43
CA SER A 67 5.31 -8.80 20.23
C SER A 67 6.02 -7.70 21.00
N ASN A 68 6.19 -7.92 22.30
CA ASN A 68 7.06 -7.06 23.09
C ASN A 68 8.54 -7.50 22.95
N PRO A 69 9.50 -6.69 23.43
CA PRO A 69 10.94 -7.01 23.33
C PRO A 69 11.34 -8.30 24.05
N ASN A 70 10.52 -8.75 24.99
CA ASN A 70 10.74 -9.99 25.75
C ASN A 70 10.18 -11.21 25.03
N GLY A 71 9.56 -11.03 23.86
CA GLY A 71 8.99 -12.10 23.03
C GLY A 71 7.56 -12.49 23.41
N GLU A 72 6.92 -11.81 24.37
CA GLU A 72 5.52 -12.05 24.70
C GLU A 72 4.62 -11.53 23.58
N LYS A 73 3.61 -12.32 23.23
CA LYS A 73 2.72 -12.05 22.10
C LYS A 73 1.29 -11.81 22.54
N LEU A 74 0.70 -10.74 22.00
CA LEU A 74 -0.73 -10.45 22.10
C LEU A 74 -1.35 -10.58 20.70
N GLN A 75 -2.53 -11.20 20.62
CA GLN A 75 -3.31 -11.25 19.40
C GLN A 75 -4.41 -10.19 19.44
N GLU A 76 -4.60 -9.50 18.33
CA GLU A 76 -5.63 -8.49 18.16
C GLU A 76 -6.48 -8.82 16.93
N ALA A 77 -7.80 -8.90 17.14
CA ALA A 77 -8.74 -9.27 16.08
C ALA A 77 -9.33 -8.06 15.35
N ASN A 78 -9.26 -6.86 15.94
CA ASN A 78 -9.94 -5.68 15.41
C ASN A 78 -8.99 -4.47 15.34
N ILE A 79 -8.29 -4.38 14.21
CA ILE A 79 -7.46 -3.23 13.84
C ILE A 79 -8.11 -2.57 12.63
N VAL A 80 -8.41 -1.27 12.72
CA VAL A 80 -9.04 -0.54 11.62
C VAL A 80 -8.09 0.50 11.07
N ILE A 81 -7.79 0.45 9.77
CA ILE A 81 -6.91 1.38 9.05
C ILE A 81 -7.74 2.27 8.14
N SER A 82 -7.72 3.58 8.40
CA SER A 82 -8.35 4.63 7.59
C SER A 82 -7.28 5.47 6.89
N ILE A 83 -7.44 5.70 5.60
CA ILE A 83 -6.53 6.51 4.79
C ILE A 83 -7.32 7.64 4.13
N ASN A 84 -6.83 8.87 4.25
CA ASN A 84 -7.40 10.05 3.59
C ASN A 84 -6.26 10.89 2.99
N GLY A 85 -6.13 10.84 1.65
CA GLY A 85 -4.95 11.32 0.96
C GLY A 85 -3.71 10.55 1.40
N ASP A 86 -2.69 11.28 1.86
CA ASP A 86 -1.46 10.72 2.44
C ASP A 86 -1.55 10.50 3.96
N ASN A 87 -2.67 10.83 4.60
CA ASN A 87 -2.84 10.65 6.05
C ASN A 87 -3.35 9.26 6.36
N VAL A 88 -2.74 8.62 7.36
CA VAL A 88 -3.21 7.34 7.90
C VAL A 88 -3.62 7.49 9.35
N ARG A 89 -4.75 6.87 9.70
CA ARG A 89 -5.20 6.67 11.07
C ARG A 89 -5.48 5.19 11.30
N ILE A 90 -4.92 4.64 12.37
CA ILE A 90 -5.10 3.24 12.76
C ILE A 90 -5.67 3.20 14.17
N THR A 91 -6.68 2.38 14.40
CA THR A 91 -7.24 2.16 15.74
C THR A 91 -7.14 0.68 16.12
N ARG A 92 -6.58 0.40 17.30
CA ARG A 92 -6.43 -0.93 17.91
C ARG A 92 -7.20 -1.01 19.23
N GLY A 93 -7.60 -2.23 19.63
CA GLY A 93 -8.18 -2.49 20.94
C GLY A 93 -9.47 -1.70 21.15
N ASN A 94 -10.31 -1.66 20.12
CA ASN A 94 -11.55 -0.87 20.08
C ASN A 94 -11.35 0.63 20.38
N GLY A 95 -10.21 1.20 19.97
CA GLY A 95 -9.88 2.62 20.14
C GLY A 95 -8.99 2.93 21.33
N ALA A 96 -8.57 1.92 22.11
CA ALA A 96 -7.62 2.11 23.22
C ALA A 96 -6.23 2.58 22.75
N CYS A 97 -5.87 2.28 21.50
CA CYS A 97 -4.65 2.74 20.86
C CYS A 97 -4.95 3.36 19.50
N VAL A 98 -4.38 4.53 19.25
CA VAL A 98 -4.54 5.30 18.02
C VAL A 98 -3.17 5.60 17.44
N TYR A 99 -2.97 5.28 16.17
CA TYR A 99 -1.80 5.63 15.38
C TYR A 99 -2.20 6.66 14.35
N THR A 100 -1.42 7.72 14.22
CA THR A 100 -1.61 8.77 13.22
C THR A 100 -0.30 9.01 12.51
N GLY A 101 -0.34 9.20 11.21
CA GLY A 101 0.89 9.40 10.45
C GLY A 101 0.65 9.65 8.97
N LYS A 102 1.70 9.40 8.20
CA LYS A 102 1.71 9.51 6.74
C LYS A 102 1.94 8.16 6.09
N ILE A 103 1.19 7.89 5.04
CA ILE A 103 1.38 6.74 4.16
C ILE A 103 2.15 7.18 2.91
N HIS A 104 3.04 6.31 2.44
CA HIS A 104 3.82 6.49 1.23
C HIS A 104 3.98 5.14 0.53
N VAL A 105 4.62 5.13 -0.64
CA VAL A 105 4.80 3.90 -1.40
C VAL A 105 5.62 2.89 -0.57
N GLY A 106 5.01 1.76 -0.24
CA GLY A 106 5.64 0.65 0.48
C GLY A 106 5.71 0.80 2.00
N GLY A 107 5.17 1.88 2.58
CA GLY A 107 5.30 2.10 4.02
C GLY A 107 4.43 3.19 4.62
N ALA A 108 4.45 3.27 5.94
CA ALA A 108 3.82 4.34 6.70
C ALA A 108 4.59 4.61 7.99
N SER A 109 4.50 5.83 8.52
CA SER A 109 5.12 6.18 9.79
C SER A 109 4.42 7.36 10.46
N GLY A 110 4.62 7.50 11.76
CA GLY A 110 4.10 8.63 12.52
C GLY A 110 4.21 8.43 14.02
N THR A 111 3.18 8.88 14.74
CA THR A 111 3.09 8.77 16.21
C THR A 111 1.87 7.97 16.62
N TYR A 112 1.97 7.30 17.76
CA TYR A 112 0.85 6.58 18.35
C TYR A 112 0.61 7.04 19.78
N THR A 113 -0.60 6.80 20.27
CA THR A 113 -0.99 7.02 21.66
C THR A 113 -1.85 5.86 22.10
N CYS A 114 -1.51 5.27 23.23
CA CYS A 114 -2.28 4.22 23.88
C CYS A 114 -2.68 4.68 25.28
N GLY A 115 -3.91 4.38 25.71
CA GLY A 115 -4.36 4.71 27.06
C GLY A 115 -3.33 4.31 28.12
N GLY A 116 -2.87 5.29 28.91
CA GLY A 116 -1.88 5.07 29.98
C GLY A 116 -0.41 4.95 29.55
N ARG A 117 -0.07 5.22 28.29
CA ARG A 117 1.33 5.23 27.81
C ARG A 117 1.68 6.54 27.10
N PRO A 118 2.93 7.03 27.24
CA PRO A 118 3.41 8.16 26.46
C PRO A 118 3.25 7.92 24.95
N ALA A 119 3.02 8.99 24.21
CA ALA A 119 3.05 8.91 22.76
C ALA A 119 4.45 8.54 22.26
N GLY A 120 4.54 7.71 21.24
CA GLY A 120 5.80 7.23 20.69
C GLY A 120 5.80 7.21 19.16
N PRO A 121 6.99 7.14 18.54
CA PRO A 121 7.10 6.92 17.10
C PRO A 121 6.69 5.49 16.72
N TRP A 122 6.19 5.33 15.50
CA TRP A 122 6.02 4.04 14.86
C TRP A 122 6.37 4.13 13.37
N ALA A 123 6.74 3.00 12.80
CA ALA A 123 6.96 2.84 11.37
C ALA A 123 6.55 1.45 10.91
N ALA A 124 6.15 1.32 9.65
CA ALA A 124 5.69 0.09 9.07
C ALA A 124 6.05 -0.03 7.60
N THR A 125 6.34 -1.26 7.18
CA THR A 125 6.42 -1.69 5.78
C THR A 125 5.08 -2.29 5.38
N ILE A 126 4.63 -1.95 4.18
CA ILE A 126 3.34 -2.36 3.64
C ILE A 126 3.56 -3.28 2.43
N TYR A 127 2.91 -4.44 2.44
CA TYR A 127 3.00 -5.43 1.39
C TYR A 127 1.64 -5.69 0.74
N GLN A 128 1.63 -5.87 -0.58
CA GLN A 128 0.42 -6.24 -1.34
C GLN A 128 0.00 -7.68 -1.10
N THR A 129 0.94 -8.54 -0.69
CA THR A 129 0.72 -9.93 -0.31
C THR A 129 1.54 -10.17 0.95
N ALA A 130 1.05 -11.03 1.85
CA ALA A 130 1.90 -11.48 2.94
C ALA A 130 3.20 -12.06 2.36
N PRO A 131 4.39 -11.65 2.83
CA PRO A 131 5.64 -12.23 2.34
C PRO A 131 5.63 -13.73 2.63
N THR A 132 5.90 -14.53 1.60
CA THR A 132 6.13 -15.97 1.77
C THR A 132 7.36 -16.14 2.66
N ARG A 133 7.15 -16.76 3.81
CA ARG A 133 8.20 -17.04 4.79
C ARG A 133 9.09 -18.19 4.34
#